data_AF-A0A7M3X8Q4-F1
#
_entry.id   AF-A0A7M3X8Q4-F1
#
_cell.length_a   1.000
_cell.length_b   1.000
_cell.length_c   1.000
_cell.angle_alpha   90.00
_cell.angle_beta   90.00
_cell.angle_gamma   90.00
#
_symmetry.space_group_name_H-M   'P 1'
#
loop_
_entity.id
_entity.type
_entity.pdbx_description
1 polymer ?
#
loop_
_entity_poly.entity_id
_entity_poly.type
_entity_poly.pdbx_seq_one_letter_code
_entity_poly.pdbx_strand_id
1 'polypeptide(L)'
;MSEGLPKVSVAVLDRVLLHLNDHRDQADRYVVGPELTRPGIAEACAQHPPNVSRAMRSLLRDGTVEEHTRSIRGEERRQKTWQLSEEGVEKAVEREKVLGEIKILLRSNEGELLEVAAKEAPERLEADISLLQVLL
;
A
#
# COMPACT_ATOMS: atom_id res chain seq x y z
N MET A 1 25.81 16.28 15.90
CA MET A 1 24.54 16.66 15.23
C MET A 1 24.08 15.42 14.49
N SER A 2 23.15 14.65 15.06
CA SER A 2 22.49 13.59 14.29
C SER A 2 21.64 14.30 13.26
N GLU A 3 22.10 14.41 12.01
CA GLU A 3 21.23 14.78 10.89
C GLU A 3 20.06 13.81 10.95
N GLY A 4 18.88 14.33 11.31
CA GLY A 4 17.69 13.52 11.50
C GLY A 4 17.39 12.77 10.21
N LEU A 5 17.10 11.47 10.34
CA LEU A 5 16.72 10.60 9.23
C LEU A 5 15.71 11.35 8.33
N PRO A 6 15.95 11.45 7.00
CA PRO A 6 15.01 12.09 6.09
C PRO A 6 13.63 11.46 6.28
N LYS A 7 12.64 12.26 6.66
CA LYS A 7 11.28 11.76 6.83
C LYS A 7 10.70 11.46 5.46
N VAL A 8 10.64 10.18 5.11
CA VAL A 8 9.94 9.72 3.91
C VAL A 8 8.46 10.04 4.07
N SER A 9 7.88 10.70 3.08
CA SER A 9 6.47 11.10 3.07
C SER A 9 5.80 10.63 1.81
N VAL A 10 5.07 9.51 1.90
CA VAL A 10 4.28 8.96 0.79
C VAL A 10 2.87 9.53 0.81
N ALA A 11 2.37 9.98 -0.35
CA ALA A 11 1.02 10.50 -0.50
C ALA A 11 -0.03 9.42 -0.22
N VAL A 12 -1.19 9.82 0.31
CA VAL A 12 -2.26 8.86 0.67
C VAL A 12 -2.75 8.05 -0.53
N LEU A 13 -2.86 8.68 -1.71
CA LEU A 13 -3.28 8.00 -2.94
C LEU A 13 -2.27 6.91 -3.33
N ASP A 14 -0.98 7.19 -3.24
CA ASP A 14 0.07 6.23 -3.55
C ASP A 14 0.05 5.04 -2.60
N ARG A 15 -0.12 5.28 -1.30
CA ARG A 15 -0.22 4.19 -0.30
C ARG A 15 -1.37 3.24 -0.64
N VAL A 16 -2.52 3.81 -1.03
CA VAL A 16 -3.69 3.04 -1.45
C VAL A 16 -3.40 2.24 -2.72
N LEU A 17 -2.72 2.84 -3.72
CA LEU A 17 -2.37 2.15 -4.95
C LEU A 17 -1.44 0.96 -4.70
N LEU A 18 -0.37 1.16 -3.91
CA LEU A 18 0.54 0.08 -3.54
C LEU A 18 -0.21 -1.04 -2.81
N HIS A 19 -1.00 -0.68 -1.79
CA HIS A 19 -1.78 -1.66 -1.01
C HIS A 19 -2.74 -2.47 -1.88
N LEU A 20 -3.51 -1.83 -2.76
CA LEU A 20 -4.45 -2.55 -3.63
C LEU A 20 -3.73 -3.38 -4.69
N ASN A 21 -2.53 -2.97 -5.14
CA ASN A 21 -1.72 -3.74 -6.07
C ASN A 21 -1.20 -5.04 -5.43
N ASP A 22 -0.76 -4.97 -4.16
CA ASP A 22 -0.29 -6.14 -3.40
C ASP A 22 -1.39 -7.22 -3.24
N HIS A 23 -2.67 -6.84 -3.36
CA HIS A 23 -3.81 -7.73 -3.20
C HIS A 23 -4.59 -7.96 -4.51
N ARG A 24 -3.99 -7.65 -5.67
CA ARG A 24 -4.64 -7.77 -6.99
C ARG A 24 -5.05 -9.19 -7.35
N ASP A 25 -4.40 -10.20 -6.76
CA ASP A 25 -4.72 -11.62 -6.93
C ASP A 25 -6.12 -12.01 -6.39
N GLN A 26 -6.74 -11.12 -5.63
CA GLN A 26 -8.10 -11.28 -5.11
C GLN A 26 -9.19 -10.68 -6.01
N ALA A 27 -8.83 -10.01 -7.11
CA ALA A 27 -9.78 -9.29 -7.95
C ALA A 27 -10.91 -10.17 -8.49
N ASP A 28 -10.62 -11.43 -8.84
CA ASP A 28 -11.61 -12.38 -9.37
C ASP A 28 -12.28 -13.26 -8.30
N ARG A 29 -11.99 -13.03 -7.00
CA ARG A 29 -12.51 -13.87 -5.92
C ARG A 29 -13.88 -13.39 -5.42
N TYR A 30 -14.78 -14.34 -5.20
CA TYR A 30 -16.09 -14.09 -4.60
C TYR A 30 -16.02 -13.73 -3.10
N VAL A 31 -15.11 -14.40 -2.37
CA VAL A 31 -14.78 -14.08 -0.97
C VAL A 31 -13.37 -13.51 -0.92
N VAL A 32 -13.24 -12.32 -0.35
CA VAL A 32 -11.97 -11.60 -0.23
C VAL A 32 -11.61 -11.36 1.23
N GLY A 33 -10.37 -10.97 1.50
CA GLY A 33 -9.95 -10.62 2.86
C GLY A 33 -10.35 -9.19 3.28
N PRO A 34 -10.29 -8.89 4.59
CA PRO A 34 -10.64 -7.58 5.14
C PRO A 34 -9.72 -6.44 4.65
N GLU A 35 -8.52 -6.75 4.16
CA GLU A 35 -7.57 -5.83 3.55
C GLU A 35 -8.16 -4.96 2.43
N LEU A 36 -9.19 -5.43 1.72
CA LEU A 36 -9.84 -4.69 0.63
C LEU A 36 -10.98 -3.78 1.12
N THR A 37 -11.30 -3.81 2.41
CA THR A 37 -12.34 -2.97 3.02
C THR A 37 -11.78 -1.62 3.46
N ARG A 38 -12.64 -0.64 3.71
CA ARG A 38 -12.18 0.69 4.16
C ARG A 38 -11.37 0.61 5.47
N PRO A 39 -11.80 -0.14 6.51
CA PRO A 39 -10.98 -0.32 7.71
C PRO A 39 -9.63 -0.98 7.42
N GLY A 40 -9.60 -2.06 6.61
CA GLY A 40 -8.34 -2.75 6.28
C GLY A 40 -7.35 -1.87 5.51
N ILE A 41 -7.83 -1.11 4.52
CA ILE A 41 -7.01 -0.14 3.78
C ILE A 41 -6.52 0.97 4.71
N ALA A 42 -7.36 1.44 5.64
CA ALA A 42 -6.99 2.46 6.61
C ALA A 42 -5.86 1.98 7.53
N GLU A 43 -5.97 0.75 8.04
CA GLU A 43 -4.93 0.11 8.84
C GLU A 43 -3.62 -0.04 8.06
N ALA A 44 -3.67 -0.68 6.89
CA ALA A 44 -2.48 -0.95 6.08
C ALA A 44 -1.77 0.33 5.59
N CYS A 45 -2.52 1.39 5.28
CA CYS A 45 -1.95 2.66 4.81
C CYS A 45 -1.52 3.60 5.96
N ALA A 46 -1.71 3.20 7.22
CA ALA A 46 -1.57 4.05 8.41
C ALA A 46 -2.37 5.36 8.27
N GLN A 47 -3.65 5.26 7.91
CA GLN A 47 -4.54 6.38 7.65
C GLN A 47 -5.79 6.32 8.50
N HIS A 48 -6.33 7.50 8.82
CA HIS A 48 -7.67 7.59 9.39
C HIS A 48 -8.72 7.23 8.31
N PRO A 49 -9.77 6.43 8.60
CA PRO A 49 -10.75 5.98 7.59
C PRO A 49 -11.43 7.06 6.71
N PRO A 50 -11.69 8.29 7.19
CA PRO A 50 -12.13 9.41 6.36
C PRO A 50 -11.13 9.84 5.28
N ASN A 51 -9.82 9.71 5.52
CA ASN A 51 -8.80 10.03 4.51
C ASN A 51 -8.82 8.98 3.40
N VAL A 52 -8.98 7.70 3.75
CA VAL A 52 -9.21 6.63 2.77
C VAL A 52 -10.47 6.90 1.98
N SER A 53 -11.57 7.31 2.64
CA SER A 53 -12.82 7.66 1.95
C SER A 53 -12.67 8.86 0.99
N ARG A 54 -11.74 9.78 1.25
CA ARG A 54 -11.41 10.89 0.34
C ARG A 54 -10.55 10.41 -0.83
N ALA A 55 -9.56 9.57 -0.56
CA ALA A 55 -8.70 8.95 -1.56
C ALA A 55 -9.50 8.10 -2.54
N MET A 56 -10.32 7.17 -2.05
CA MET A 56 -11.19 6.33 -2.88
C MET A 56 -12.13 7.15 -3.75
N ARG A 57 -12.70 8.24 -3.23
CA ARG A 57 -13.52 9.14 -4.05
C ARG A 57 -12.74 9.75 -5.20
N SER A 58 -11.45 10.07 -5.03
CA SER A 58 -10.62 10.54 -6.15
C SER A 58 -10.38 9.41 -7.13
N LEU A 59 -9.85 8.29 -6.66
CA LEU A 59 -9.50 7.15 -7.51
C LEU A 59 -10.70 6.62 -8.30
N LEU A 60 -11.91 6.61 -7.73
CA LEU A 60 -13.14 6.23 -8.42
C LEU A 60 -13.52 7.22 -9.52
N ARG A 61 -13.37 8.54 -9.28
CA ARG A 61 -13.60 9.55 -10.31
C ARG A 61 -12.59 9.45 -11.44
N ASP A 62 -11.36 9.08 -11.10
CA ASP A 62 -10.23 8.96 -12.02
C ASP A 62 -10.18 7.57 -12.69
N GLY A 63 -11.22 6.74 -12.57
CA GLY A 63 -11.31 5.41 -13.20
C GLY A 63 -10.26 4.39 -12.72
N THR A 64 -9.52 4.70 -11.67
CA THR A 64 -8.31 3.98 -11.24
C THR A 64 -8.64 2.82 -10.28
N VAL A 65 -9.79 2.86 -9.62
CA VAL A 65 -10.29 1.77 -8.77
C VAL A 65 -11.73 1.47 -9.09
N GLU A 66 -12.15 0.25 -8.77
CA GLU A 66 -13.54 -0.20 -8.82
C GLU A 66 -14.05 -0.49 -7.41
N GLU A 67 -15.29 -0.11 -7.12
CA GLU A 67 -15.98 -0.46 -5.88
C GLU A 67 -16.89 -1.66 -6.12
N HIS A 68 -16.79 -2.66 -5.23
CA HIS A 68 -17.60 -3.86 -5.25
C HIS A 68 -18.26 -4.09 -3.89
N THR A 69 -19.33 -4.88 -3.85
CA THR A 69 -19.86 -5.42 -2.59
C THR A 69 -19.53 -6.91 -2.53
N ARG A 70 -18.72 -7.36 -1.58
CA ARG A 70 -18.23 -8.76 -1.51
C ARG A 70 -18.35 -9.35 -0.12
N SER A 71 -18.37 -10.67 -0.06
CA SER A 71 -18.27 -11.40 1.21
C SER A 71 -16.83 -11.30 1.72
N ILE A 72 -16.67 -10.97 3.01
CA ILE A 72 -15.35 -10.89 3.64
C ILE A 72 -15.10 -12.17 4.44
N ARG A 73 -13.89 -12.71 4.35
CA ARG A 73 -13.51 -13.91 5.11
C ARG A 73 -13.73 -13.67 6.61
N GLY A 74 -14.53 -14.54 7.24
CA GLY A 74 -14.82 -14.47 8.68
C GLY A 74 -15.94 -13.51 9.08
N GLU A 75 -16.58 -12.85 8.12
CA GLU A 75 -17.66 -11.88 8.37
C GLU A 75 -18.99 -12.40 7.83
N GLU A 76 -20.09 -12.21 8.58
CA GLU A 76 -21.42 -12.62 8.14
C GLU A 76 -22.00 -11.69 7.05
N ARG A 77 -21.66 -10.40 7.11
CA ARG A 77 -22.22 -9.38 6.22
C ARG A 77 -21.24 -9.06 5.10
N ARG A 78 -21.79 -8.93 3.89
CA ARG A 78 -21.06 -8.39 2.74
C ARG A 78 -20.69 -6.94 3.01
N GLN A 79 -19.50 -6.54 2.60
CA GLN A 79 -18.96 -5.19 2.78
C GLN A 79 -18.54 -4.59 1.44
N LYS A 80 -18.39 -3.27 1.41
CA LYS A 80 -17.76 -2.58 0.29
C LYS A 80 -16.27 -2.89 0.26
N THR A 81 -15.78 -3.22 -0.92
CA THR A 81 -14.38 -3.52 -1.20
C THR A 81 -13.90 -2.76 -2.42
N TRP A 82 -12.61 -2.46 -2.47
CA TRP A 82 -11.99 -1.79 -3.61
C TRP A 82 -10.92 -2.66 -4.23
N GLN A 83 -10.79 -2.57 -5.55
CA GLN A 83 -9.71 -3.18 -6.32
C GLN A 83 -9.23 -2.19 -7.39
N LEU A 84 -8.02 -2.38 -7.90
CA LEU A 84 -7.54 -1.60 -9.04
C LEU A 84 -8.32 -1.99 -10.30
N SER A 85 -8.61 -1.01 -11.16
CA SER A 85 -8.95 -1.27 -12.56
C SER A 85 -7.68 -1.62 -13.36
N GLU A 86 -7.80 -1.97 -14.64
CA GLU A 86 -6.64 -2.17 -15.51
C GLU A 86 -5.72 -0.94 -15.54
N GLU A 87 -6.29 0.26 -15.75
CA GLU A 87 -5.56 1.53 -15.67
C GLU A 87 -4.96 1.76 -14.28
N GLY A 88 -5.67 1.31 -13.24
CA GLY A 88 -5.19 1.35 -11.86
C GLY A 88 -3.93 0.53 -11.62
N VAL A 89 -3.86 -0.66 -12.21
CA VAL A 89 -2.67 -1.53 -12.13
C VAL A 89 -1.48 -0.87 -12.80
N GLU A 90 -1.66 -0.29 -13.99
CA GLU A 90 -0.59 0.42 -14.70
C GLU A 90 -0.03 1.57 -13.86
N LYS A 91 -0.92 2.40 -13.29
CA LYS A 91 -0.54 3.50 -12.39
C LYS A 91 0.16 2.98 -11.14
N ALA A 92 -0.35 1.92 -10.51
CA ALA A 92 0.26 1.38 -9.30
C ALA A 92 1.69 0.87 -9.56
N VAL A 93 1.92 0.17 -10.68
CA VAL A 93 3.25 -0.30 -11.09
C VAL A 93 4.21 0.86 -11.37
N GLU A 94 3.73 1.94 -11.98
CA GLU A 94 4.53 3.15 -12.17
C GLU A 94 4.91 3.78 -10.82
N ARG A 95 3.95 3.92 -9.91
CA ARG A 95 4.19 4.46 -8.57
C ARG A 95 5.12 3.58 -7.75
N GLU A 96 4.99 2.27 -7.84
CA GLU A 96 5.87 1.30 -7.18
C GLU A 96 7.32 1.48 -7.62
N LYS A 97 7.57 1.64 -8.93
CA LYS A 97 8.92 1.94 -9.44
C LYS A 97 9.47 3.25 -8.87
N VAL A 98 8.68 4.32 -8.93
CA VAL A 98 9.12 5.65 -8.46
C VAL A 98 9.39 5.66 -6.95
N LEU A 99 8.50 5.07 -6.16
CA LEU A 99 8.61 5.03 -4.70
C LEU A 99 9.67 4.04 -4.24
N GLY A 100 9.90 2.97 -5.00
CA GLY A 100 10.94 1.99 -4.75
C GLY A 100 12.36 2.56 -4.82
N GLU A 101 12.57 3.64 -5.59
CA GLU A 101 13.88 4.33 -5.68
C GLU A 101 14.15 5.28 -4.52
N ILE A 102 13.17 5.57 -3.65
CA ILE A 102 13.38 6.43 -2.48
C ILE A 102 14.49 5.85 -1.62
N LYS A 103 15.49 6.68 -1.29
CA LYS A 103 16.57 6.30 -0.41
C LYS A 103 16.09 6.26 1.04
N ILE A 104 16.35 5.14 1.69
CA ILE A 104 16.07 4.89 3.10
C ILE A 104 17.35 4.44 3.80
N LEU A 105 17.36 4.57 5.13
CA LEU A 105 18.47 4.13 5.95
C LEU A 105 18.08 2.85 6.70
N LEU A 106 18.84 1.78 6.46
CA LEU A 106 18.74 0.54 7.22
C LEU A 106 19.87 0.46 8.23
N ARG A 107 19.58 -0.04 9.42
CA ARG A 107 20.61 -0.33 10.43
C ARG A 107 21.06 -1.78 10.30
N SER A 108 22.35 -2.00 10.05
CA SER A 108 22.93 -3.34 10.04
C SER A 108 23.01 -3.91 11.47
N ASN A 109 23.23 -5.22 11.58
CA ASN A 109 23.44 -5.90 12.86
C ASN A 109 24.67 -5.37 13.63
N GLU A 110 25.62 -4.76 12.92
CA GLU A 110 26.84 -4.15 13.48
C GLU A 110 26.60 -2.68 13.90
N GLY A 111 25.39 -2.16 13.68
CA GLY A 111 24.98 -0.80 14.05
C GLY A 111 25.24 0.26 12.99
N GLU A 112 25.82 -0.10 11.85
CA GLU A 112 26.07 0.80 10.71
C GLU A 112 24.76 1.20 10.03
N LEU A 113 24.67 2.45 9.58
CA LEU A 113 23.56 2.94 8.77
C LEU A 113 23.92 2.81 7.29
N LEU A 114 23.14 2.01 6.56
CA LEU A 114 23.29 1.78 5.13
C LEU A 114 22.17 2.53 4.39
N GLU A 115 22.56 3.38 3.44
CA GLU A 115 21.61 4.02 2.54
C GLU A 115 21.30 3.09 1.35
N VAL A 116 20.04 2.72 1.18
CA VAL A 116 19.58 1.77 0.16
C VAL A 116 18.30 2.26 -0.51
N ALA A 117 17.98 1.75 -1.69
CA ALA A 117 16.66 2.01 -2.27
C ALA A 117 15.58 1.25 -1.49
N ALA A 118 14.41 1.83 -1.29
CA ALA A 118 13.32 1.22 -0.52
C ALA A 118 12.94 -0.18 -1.03
N LYS A 119 12.95 -0.39 -2.36
CA LYS A 119 12.68 -1.70 -2.98
C LYS A 119 13.68 -2.80 -2.61
N GLU A 120 14.89 -2.45 -2.18
CA GLU A 120 15.95 -3.40 -1.82
C GLU A 120 15.87 -3.82 -0.34
N ALA A 121 15.03 -3.14 0.45
CA ALA A 121 14.95 -3.35 1.88
C ALA A 121 14.42 -4.75 2.27
N PRO A 122 13.36 -5.29 1.65
CA PRO A 122 12.85 -6.62 2.02
C PRO A 122 13.91 -7.71 1.85
N GLU A 123 14.66 -7.67 0.73
CA GLU A 123 15.74 -8.63 0.45
C GLU A 123 16.88 -8.50 1.47
N ARG A 124 17.30 -7.28 1.79
CA ARG A 124 18.39 -7.05 2.77
C ARG A 124 18.02 -7.39 4.21
N LEU A 125 16.74 -7.28 4.54
CA LEU A 125 16.23 -7.62 5.87
C LEU A 125 15.83 -9.10 5.98
N GLU A 126 15.89 -9.85 4.88
CA GLU A 126 15.37 -11.23 4.78
C GLU A 126 13.95 -11.34 5.34
N ALA A 127 13.12 -10.33 5.06
CA ALA A 127 11.80 -10.17 5.64
C ALA A 127 10.73 -10.11 4.55
N ASP A 128 9.61 -10.79 4.80
CA ASP A 128 8.41 -10.70 3.96
C ASP A 128 7.64 -9.41 4.31
N ILE A 129 8.14 -8.30 3.78
CA ILE A 129 7.56 -6.96 3.96
C ILE A 129 7.37 -6.28 2.60
N SER A 130 6.20 -5.66 2.42
CA SER A 130 5.86 -4.91 1.22
C SER A 130 6.62 -3.58 1.13
N LEU A 131 6.73 -3.03 -0.08
CA LEU A 131 7.25 -1.67 -0.29
C LEU A 131 6.45 -0.63 0.52
N LEU A 132 5.13 -0.81 0.65
CA LEU A 132 4.31 0.06 1.48
C LEU A 132 4.77 0.05 2.95
N GLN A 133 4.99 -1.13 3.52
CA GLN A 133 5.46 -1.25 4.92
C GLN A 133 6.86 -0.68 5.11
N VAL A 134 7.75 -0.79 4.11
CA VAL A 134 9.09 -0.20 4.15
C VAL A 134 9.03 1.34 4.20
N LEU A 135 8.02 1.94 3.55
CA LEU A 135 7.88 3.40 3.44
C LEU A 135 7.05 4.05 4.56
N LEU A 136 6.59 3.27 5.54
CA LEU A 136 5.79 3.72 6.69
C LEU A 136 6.59 3.67 8.00
#